data_AF-A0A0B6ALG1-F1
#
_entry.id   AF-A0A0B6ALG1-F1
#
_cell.length_a   1.000
_cell.length_b   1.000
_cell.length_c   1.000
_cell.angle_alpha   90.00
_cell.angle_beta   90.00
_cell.angle_gamma   90.00
#
_symmetry.space_group_name_H-M   'P 1'
#
loop_
_entity.id
_entity.type
_entity.pdbx_description
1 polymer ?
#
loop_
_entity_poly.entity_id
_entity_poly.type
_entity_poly.pdbx_seq_one_letter_code
_entity_poly.pdbx_strand_id
1 'polypeptide(L)'
;MKIITKDVTQSTLAKEFVALPTPCNDVVYYPAKLADLATEERYTVFQTLSQKSGLAYLAVTQPGTAKIVLAGSKDFINEVYQAIPWSHYEIADEDNKFDYKESLSLQALEDYFTYLKEQ
;
A
#
# COMPACT_ATOMS: atom_id res chain seq x y z
N MET A 1 -8.35 -51.09 -6.80
CA MET A 1 -7.84 -49.79 -6.30
C MET A 1 -8.43 -48.69 -7.14
N LYS A 2 -9.27 -47.82 -6.57
CA LYS A 2 -9.79 -46.62 -7.23
C LYS A 2 -9.13 -45.43 -6.56
N ILE A 3 -8.30 -44.72 -7.31
CA ILE A 3 -7.68 -43.48 -6.86
C ILE A 3 -8.79 -42.43 -6.97
N ILE A 4 -9.32 -42.01 -5.82
CA ILE A 4 -10.18 -40.84 -5.73
C ILE A 4 -9.20 -39.67 -5.61
N THR A 5 -8.87 -39.02 -6.72
CA THR A 5 -8.33 -37.67 -6.66
C THR A 5 -9.45 -36.79 -6.16
N LYS A 6 -9.46 -36.61 -4.84
CA LYS A 6 -10.17 -35.52 -4.20
C LYS A 6 -9.47 -34.27 -4.72
N ASP A 7 -9.95 -33.75 -5.84
CA ASP A 7 -9.54 -32.44 -6.34
C ASP A 7 -9.77 -31.49 -5.17
N VAL A 8 -8.64 -31.15 -4.55
CA VAL A 8 -8.55 -30.18 -3.49
C VAL A 8 -9.07 -28.91 -4.12
N THR A 9 -10.24 -28.47 -3.71
CA THR A 9 -10.67 -27.10 -3.92
C THR A 9 -9.58 -26.24 -3.31
N GLN A 10 -8.61 -25.84 -4.12
CA GLN A 10 -7.50 -25.01 -3.71
C GLN A 10 -8.07 -23.60 -3.59
N SER A 11 -8.79 -23.40 -2.50
CA SER A 11 -9.17 -22.11 -1.97
C SER A 11 -7.86 -21.37 -1.64
N THR A 12 -7.25 -20.75 -2.65
CA THR A 12 -5.96 -20.05 -2.54
C THR A 12 -6.12 -18.63 -3.05
N LEU A 13 -7.14 -17.93 -2.56
CA LEU A 13 -7.01 -16.50 -2.31
C LEU A 13 -6.82 -16.37 -0.80
N ALA A 14 -5.61 -16.69 -0.34
CA ALA A 14 -5.18 -16.16 0.95
C ALA A 14 -5.22 -14.64 0.78
N LYS A 15 -6.06 -13.98 1.58
CA LYS A 15 -6.07 -12.53 1.75
C LYS A 15 -4.73 -12.13 2.36
N GLU A 16 -3.68 -12.08 1.53
CA GLU A 16 -2.33 -11.76 1.99
C GLU A 16 -2.26 -10.25 2.19
N PHE A 17 -2.38 -9.84 3.44
CA PHE A 17 -2.14 -8.48 3.88
C PHE A 17 -0.78 -8.42 4.59
N VAL A 18 -0.04 -7.35 4.36
CA VAL A 18 1.20 -7.05 5.06
C VAL A 18 0.92 -6.05 6.17
N ALA A 19 1.46 -6.32 7.36
CA ALA A 19 1.38 -5.43 8.50
C ALA A 19 2.37 -4.26 8.35
N LEU A 20 1.89 -3.04 8.54
CA LEU A 20 2.68 -1.82 8.56
C LEU A 20 2.58 -1.16 9.94
N PRO A 21 3.65 -1.22 10.75
CA PRO A 21 3.72 -0.48 12.00
C PRO A 21 3.65 1.02 11.75
N THR A 22 2.84 1.73 12.53
CA THR A 22 2.66 3.18 12.43
C THR A 22 3.40 3.91 13.55
N PRO A 23 3.76 5.20 13.38
CA PRO A 23 4.37 6.03 14.41
C PRO A 23 3.61 6.09 15.74
N CYS A 24 2.27 5.93 15.71
CA CYS A 24 1.43 5.97 16.91
C CYS A 24 1.36 4.62 17.68
N ASN A 25 2.27 3.68 17.36
CA ASN A 25 2.29 2.34 17.91
C ASN A 25 0.95 1.61 17.70
N ASP A 26 0.42 1.77 16.49
CA ASP A 26 -0.71 1.03 15.91
C ASP A 26 -0.21 0.25 14.69
N VAL A 27 -1.00 -0.71 14.20
CA VAL A 27 -0.66 -1.51 13.01
C VAL A 27 -1.78 -1.38 12.00
N VAL A 28 -1.43 -1.00 10.78
CA VAL A 28 -2.34 -0.98 9.63
C VAL A 28 -1.98 -2.08 8.65
N TYR A 29 -2.94 -2.52 7.85
CA TYR A 29 -2.79 -3.62 6.91
C TYR A 29 -3.03 -3.14 5.49
N TYR A 30 -2.20 -3.59 4.55
CA TYR A 30 -2.33 -3.29 3.12
C TYR A 30 -2.09 -4.55 2.28
N PRO A 31 -2.61 -4.64 1.04
CA PRO A 31 -2.47 -5.84 0.22
C PRO A 31 -1.01 -6.19 -0.06
N ALA A 32 -0.61 -7.46 0.15
CA ALA A 32 0.74 -7.96 -0.12
C ALA A 32 1.17 -7.74 -1.58
N LYS A 33 0.22 -7.80 -2.51
CA LYS A 33 0.42 -7.49 -3.92
C LYS A 33 1.11 -6.14 -4.15
N LEU A 34 0.90 -5.14 -3.29
CA LEU A 34 1.60 -3.85 -3.40
C LEU A 34 3.09 -3.95 -3.03
N ALA A 35 3.44 -4.79 -2.05
CA ALA A 35 4.84 -5.05 -1.69
C ALA A 35 5.54 -5.88 -2.79
N ASP A 36 4.80 -6.78 -3.46
CA ASP A 36 5.31 -7.57 -4.58
C ASP A 36 5.65 -6.69 -5.78
N LEU A 37 4.79 -5.70 -6.09
CA LEU A 37 5.05 -4.72 -7.17
C LEU A 37 6.40 -4.01 -7.00
N ALA A 38 6.81 -3.69 -5.77
CA ALA A 38 8.10 -3.06 -5.53
C ALA A 38 9.29 -3.99 -5.85
N THR A 39 9.10 -5.32 -5.78
CA THR A 39 10.09 -6.32 -6.23
C THR A 39 10.21 -6.35 -7.75
N GLU A 40 9.15 -5.97 -8.46
CA GLU A 40 9.11 -5.79 -9.92
C GLU A 40 9.53 -4.38 -10.38
N GLU A 41 10.18 -3.60 -9.50
CA GLU A 41 10.56 -2.20 -9.75
C GLU A 41 9.38 -1.27 -10.04
N ARG A 42 8.18 -1.62 -9.54
CA ARG A 42 6.97 -0.81 -9.61
C ARG A 42 6.70 -0.16 -8.26
N TYR A 43 7.04 1.12 -8.17
CA TYR A 43 7.04 1.87 -6.92
C TYR A 43 5.70 2.55 -6.70
N THR A 44 5.02 2.20 -5.62
CA THR A 44 3.65 2.65 -5.38
C THR A 44 3.51 3.49 -4.13
N VAL A 45 2.47 4.30 -4.10
CA VAL A 45 2.05 5.11 -2.95
C VAL A 45 0.59 4.89 -2.67
N PHE A 46 0.25 4.79 -1.39
CA PHE A 46 -1.11 4.65 -0.94
C PHE A 46 -1.34 5.39 0.38
N GLN A 47 -2.62 5.59 0.69
CA GLN A 47 -3.05 6.16 1.96
C GLN A 47 -3.46 5.07 2.93
N THR A 48 -3.26 5.32 4.22
CA THR A 48 -3.76 4.45 5.28
C THR A 48 -4.13 5.26 6.52
N LEU A 49 -4.96 4.70 7.39
CA LEU A 49 -5.53 5.37 8.56
C LEU A 49 -5.31 4.52 9.80
N SER A 50 -4.71 5.09 10.84
CA SER A 50 -4.70 4.47 12.16
C SER A 50 -6.05 4.67 12.83
N GLN A 51 -6.71 3.58 13.19
CA GLN A 51 -7.95 3.61 13.96
C GLN A 51 -7.71 4.07 15.41
N LYS A 52 -6.50 3.81 15.94
CA LYS A 52 -6.11 4.20 17.30
C LYS A 52 -6.00 5.71 17.47
N SER A 53 -5.37 6.40 16.53
CA SER A 53 -5.06 7.84 16.65
C SER A 53 -5.93 8.75 15.78
N GLY A 54 -6.60 8.20 14.77
CA GLY A 54 -7.29 8.98 13.75
C GLY A 54 -6.34 9.67 12.75
N LEU A 55 -5.02 9.47 12.89
CA LEU A 55 -4.04 9.98 11.94
C LEU A 55 -4.04 9.15 10.66
N ALA A 56 -3.97 9.86 9.54
CA ALA A 56 -3.75 9.28 8.24
C ALA A 56 -2.26 9.34 7.88
N TYR A 57 -1.84 8.47 6.97
CA TYR A 57 -0.48 8.33 6.53
C TYR A 57 -0.41 8.16 5.02
N LEU A 58 0.66 8.69 4.43
CA LEU A 58 1.14 8.24 3.13
C LEU A 58 2.23 7.21 3.32
N ALA A 59 2.09 6.08 2.64
CA ALA A 59 3.05 5.02 2.61
C ALA A 59 3.55 4.78 1.19
N VAL A 60 4.84 4.49 1.07
CA VAL A 60 5.51 4.10 -0.18
C VAL A 60 5.90 2.63 -0.10
N THR A 61 5.76 1.87 -1.18
CA THR A 61 6.19 0.47 -1.20
C THR A 61 7.70 0.34 -1.40
N GLN A 62 8.27 -0.69 -0.77
CA GLN A 62 9.64 -1.16 -0.92
C GLN A 62 9.59 -2.69 -1.10
N PRO A 63 10.64 -3.34 -1.64
CA PRO A 63 10.63 -4.79 -1.80
C PRO A 63 10.28 -5.50 -0.47
N GLY A 64 9.14 -6.21 -0.46
CA GLY A 64 8.63 -6.95 0.71
C GLY A 64 8.01 -6.12 1.83
N THR A 65 7.92 -4.79 1.73
CA THR A 65 7.30 -3.96 2.77
C THR A 65 6.81 -2.60 2.27
N ALA A 66 6.36 -1.73 3.18
CA ALA A 66 6.07 -0.34 2.92
C ALA A 66 6.67 0.53 4.03
N LYS A 67 6.90 1.79 3.72
CA LYS A 67 7.42 2.79 4.66
C LYS A 67 6.50 3.99 4.70
N ILE A 68 6.21 4.48 5.90
CA ILE A 68 5.48 5.74 6.08
C ILE A 68 6.40 6.92 5.78
N VAL A 69 5.95 7.81 4.91
CA VAL A 69 6.70 9.00 4.47
C VAL A 69 6.08 10.32 4.95
N LEU A 70 4.77 10.32 5.24
CA LEU A 70 4.05 11.47 5.75
C LEU A 70 2.94 11.02 6.70
N ALA A 71 2.67 11.83 7.73
CA ALA A 71 1.60 11.63 8.69
C ALA A 71 0.84 12.95 8.90
N GLY A 72 -0.48 12.89 9.09
CA GLY A 72 -1.28 14.09 9.34
C GLY A 72 -2.76 13.81 9.51
N SER A 73 -3.58 14.86 9.42
CA SER A 73 -5.03 14.70 9.39
C SER A 73 -5.47 13.98 8.10
N LYS A 74 -6.65 13.35 8.13
CA LYS A 74 -7.22 12.68 6.96
C LYS A 74 -7.34 13.61 5.76
N ASP A 75 -7.80 14.83 5.98
CA ASP A 75 -8.01 15.81 4.90
C ASP A 75 -6.68 16.26 4.29
N PHE A 76 -5.68 16.53 5.13
CA PHE A 76 -4.33 16.89 4.68
C PHE A 76 -3.69 15.77 3.85
N ILE A 77 -3.74 14.53 4.36
CA ILE A 77 -3.18 13.38 3.65
C ILE A 77 -3.93 13.10 2.35
N ASN A 78 -5.24 13.36 2.30
CA ASN A 78 -6.02 13.29 1.07
C ASN A 78 -5.65 14.36 0.06
N GLU A 79 -5.51 15.61 0.49
CA GLU A 79 -5.06 16.70 -0.38
C GLU A 79 -3.69 16.39 -1.00
N VAL A 80 -2.72 15.99 -0.19
CA VAL A 80 -1.38 15.60 -0.67
C VAL A 80 -1.48 14.42 -1.64
N TYR A 81 -2.23 13.37 -1.31
CA TYR A 81 -2.38 12.20 -2.19
C TYR A 81 -2.99 12.56 -3.55
N GLN A 82 -4.04 13.39 -3.57
CA GLN A 82 -4.68 13.82 -4.81
C GLN A 82 -3.74 14.65 -5.67
N ALA A 83 -2.87 15.48 -5.07
CA ALA A 83 -1.88 16.29 -5.77
C ALA A 83 -0.72 15.49 -6.40
N ILE A 84 -0.52 14.22 -6.04
CA ILE A 84 0.52 13.37 -6.65
C ILE A 84 0.20 13.19 -8.16
N PRO A 85 1.12 13.54 -9.08
CA PRO A 85 0.85 13.57 -10.52
C PRO A 85 0.91 12.19 -11.20
N TRP A 86 0.98 11.11 -10.42
CA TRP A 86 1.13 9.75 -10.91
C TRP A 86 -0.21 9.09 -11.22
N SER A 87 -0.16 8.08 -12.09
CA SER A 87 -1.32 7.28 -12.48
C SER A 87 -1.94 6.59 -11.27
N HIS A 88 -3.27 6.69 -11.17
CA HIS A 88 -4.08 6.05 -10.13
C HIS A 88 -4.55 4.68 -10.60
N TYR A 89 -4.43 3.68 -9.73
CA TYR A 89 -4.85 2.31 -9.95
C TYR A 89 -5.62 1.78 -8.75
N GLU A 90 -6.35 0.69 -8.96
CA GLU A 90 -7.15 0.01 -7.94
C GLU A 90 -6.77 -1.48 -7.92
N ILE A 91 -6.52 -2.03 -6.74
CA ILE A 91 -6.58 -3.47 -6.51
C ILE A 91 -7.96 -3.77 -5.95
N ALA A 92 -8.73 -4.58 -6.66
CA ALA A 92 -9.99 -5.12 -6.18
C ALA A 92 -9.83 -6.60 -5.80
N ASP A 93 -10.26 -6.93 -4.60
CA ASP A 93 -10.62 -8.29 -4.15
C ASP A 93 -12.14 -8.32 -3.89
N GLU A 94 -12.74 -9.51 -3.77
CA GLU A 94 -14.20 -9.73 -3.73
C GLU A 94 -14.94 -8.78 -2.74
N ASP A 95 -14.31 -8.43 -1.63
CA ASP A 95 -14.87 -7.56 -0.58
C ASP A 95 -14.21 -6.17 -0.47
N ASN A 96 -13.07 -5.94 -1.12
CA ASN A 96 -12.23 -4.77 -0.82
C ASN A 96 -11.65 -4.13 -2.07
N LYS A 97 -11.70 -2.80 -2.11
CA LYS A 97 -11.00 -1.97 -3.10
C LYS A 97 -9.86 -1.24 -2.40
N PHE A 98 -8.71 -1.19 -3.06
CA PHE A 98 -7.53 -0.54 -2.54
C PHE A 98 -6.90 0.35 -3.60
N ASP A 99 -6.94 1.65 -3.37
CA ASP A 99 -6.38 2.67 -4.26
C ASP A 99 -4.88 2.87 -4.03
N TYR A 100 -4.14 2.98 -5.12
CA TYR A 100 -2.73 3.33 -5.09
C TYR A 100 -2.33 4.15 -6.32
N LYS A 101 -1.23 4.88 -6.21
CA LYS A 101 -0.58 5.59 -7.32
C LYS A 101 0.78 4.97 -7.62
N GLU A 102 1.18 4.95 -8.88
CA GLU A 102 2.45 4.32 -9.30
C GLU A 102 3.42 5.36 -9.88
N SER A 103 4.58 5.48 -9.24
CA SER A 103 5.68 6.32 -9.73
C SER A 103 6.38 5.65 -10.92
N LEU A 104 6.96 6.47 -11.79
CA LEU A 104 7.76 6.02 -12.94
C LEU A 104 9.07 5.36 -12.52
N SER A 105 9.61 5.70 -11.34
CA SER A 105 10.85 5.14 -10.79
C SER A 105 10.97 5.39 -9.29
N LEU A 106 11.91 4.69 -8.64
CA LEU A 106 12.25 4.93 -7.24
C LEU A 106 12.75 6.36 -7.03
N GLN A 107 13.62 6.84 -7.92
CA GLN A 107 14.17 8.19 -7.84
C GLN A 107 13.07 9.26 -7.90
N ALA A 108 12.13 9.13 -8.84
CA ALA A 108 11.01 10.06 -8.94
C ALA A 108 10.14 10.08 -7.68
N LEU A 109 10.02 8.92 -7.01
CA LEU A 109 9.32 8.81 -5.74
C LEU A 109 10.09 9.49 -4.60
N GLU A 110 11.38 9.24 -4.51
CA GLU A 110 12.25 9.81 -3.48
C GLU A 110 12.38 11.33 -3.61
N ASP A 111 12.56 11.84 -4.84
CA ASP A 111 12.65 13.27 -5.12
C ASP A 111 11.36 13.98 -4.73
N TYR A 112 10.20 13.40 -5.06
CA TYR A 112 8.90 13.97 -4.72
C TYR A 112 8.70 14.11 -3.21
N PHE A 113 8.98 13.05 -2.44
CA PHE A 113 8.82 13.10 -0.98
C PHE A 113 9.94 13.85 -0.25
N THR A 114 11.09 14.05 -0.89
CA THR A 114 12.13 14.94 -0.37
C THR A 114 11.68 16.39 -0.52
N TYR A 115 11.24 16.77 -1.72
CA TYR A 115 10.70 18.10 -1.99
C TYR A 115 9.52 18.46 -1.06
N LEU A 116 8.60 17.52 -0.82
CA LEU A 116 7.48 17.74 0.09
C LEU A 116 7.89 18.01 1.55
N LYS A 117 9.05 17.53 2.00
CA LYS A 117 9.54 17.75 3.38
C LYS A 117 10.28 19.07 3.54
N GLU A 118 10.71 19.66 2.44
CA GLU A 118 11.45 20.93 2.42
C GLU A 118 10.52 22.16 2.33
N GLN A 119 9.23 21.95 2.12
CA GLN A 119 8.19 22.98 2.20
C GLN A 119 7.69 23.18 3.64
#